data_AF-A0A2W7RCM0-F1
#
_entry.id   AF-A0A2W7RCM0-F1
#
_cell.length_a   1.000
_cell.length_b   1.000
_cell.length_c   1.000
_cell.angle_alpha   90.00
_cell.angle_beta   90.00
_cell.angle_gamma   90.00
#
_symmetry.space_group_name_H-M   'P 1'
#
loop_
_entity.id
_entity.type
_entity.pdbx_description
1 polymer ?
#
loop_
_entity_poly.entity_id
_entity_poly.type
_entity_poly.pdbx_seq_one_letter_code
_entity_poly.pdbx_strand_id
1 'polypeptide(L)'
;MNREQLQKDIFPAELILKLFGNETKLPDKITLINDYIEGVKGSYDAEVLKIIQNNQIAHIYWEAGNYEHAIAHFEIVVENMEPEDKPSLYFLALNLLIRSNRMLSKIEKALTWSIQALNNSHIATENYRLINLKEYAELLTDTEENFDDKYLPVIKSIIDFYGIPIEVNDPIDTVKLIHQMHSYWAKKLTVLEAKIRKSDPDMMIREYEEYASSCEIEWYRNYAENSLERLKNKKSQD
;
A
#
# COMPACT_ATOMS: atom_id res chain seq x y z
N MET A 1 1.01 24.32 -3.96
CA MET A 1 0.02 23.24 -3.84
C MET A 1 -0.76 23.35 -2.53
N ASN A 2 -2.10 23.25 -2.60
CA ASN A 2 -2.97 23.18 -1.43
C ASN A 2 -3.00 21.78 -0.79
N ARG A 3 -2.28 21.59 0.32
CA ARG A 3 -2.19 20.30 1.03
C ARG A 3 -3.54 19.80 1.57
N GLU A 4 -4.41 20.69 2.05
CA GLU A 4 -5.72 20.29 2.59
C GLU A 4 -6.60 19.68 1.49
N GLN A 5 -6.55 20.25 0.28
CA GLN A 5 -7.28 19.70 -0.86
C GLN A 5 -6.69 18.37 -1.34
N LEU A 6 -5.36 18.22 -1.31
CA LEU A 6 -4.70 16.96 -1.67
C LEU A 6 -5.14 15.79 -0.77
N GLN A 7 -5.46 16.07 0.50
CA GLN A 7 -5.97 15.04 1.44
C GLN A 7 -7.40 14.58 1.15
N LYS A 8 -8.17 15.30 0.33
CA LYS A 8 -9.59 14.99 0.08
C LYS A 8 -9.75 14.00 -1.06
N ASP A 9 -10.73 13.11 -0.92
CA ASP A 9 -11.28 12.35 -2.04
C ASP A 9 -12.21 13.27 -2.83
N ILE A 10 -11.74 13.76 -3.97
CA ILE A 10 -12.53 14.69 -4.79
C ILE A 10 -13.48 13.95 -5.73
N PHE A 11 -13.16 12.72 -6.15
CA PHE A 11 -14.01 11.96 -7.06
C PHE A 11 -15.27 11.43 -6.35
N PRO A 12 -16.48 11.70 -6.87
CA PRO A 12 -17.72 11.16 -6.32
C PRO A 12 -17.76 9.62 -6.41
N ALA A 13 -18.42 8.99 -5.45
CA ALA A 13 -18.54 7.52 -5.41
C ALA A 13 -19.16 6.95 -6.68
N GLU A 14 -20.14 7.63 -7.28
CA GLU A 14 -20.78 7.20 -8.53
C GLU A 14 -19.82 7.20 -9.71
N LEU A 15 -18.89 8.16 -9.75
CA LEU A 15 -17.85 8.21 -10.77
C LEU A 15 -16.88 7.05 -10.57
N ILE A 16 -16.40 6.83 -9.35
CA ILE A 16 -15.49 5.72 -9.02
C ILE A 16 -16.13 4.37 -9.41
N LEU A 17 -17.40 4.16 -9.07
CA LEU A 17 -18.12 2.93 -9.43
C LEU A 17 -18.20 2.72 -10.95
N LYS A 18 -18.40 3.79 -11.74
CA LYS A 18 -18.40 3.70 -13.21
C LYS A 18 -17.03 3.35 -13.76
N LEU A 19 -15.96 3.92 -13.20
CA LEU A 19 -14.59 3.67 -13.66
C LEU A 19 -14.18 2.21 -13.45
N PHE A 20 -14.57 1.59 -12.34
CA PHE A 20 -14.19 0.21 -12.02
C PHE A 20 -15.30 -0.81 -12.31
N GLY A 21 -16.40 -0.39 -12.94
CA GLY A 21 -17.41 -1.28 -13.50
C GLY A 21 -16.88 -2.04 -14.73
N ASN A 22 -17.28 -3.30 -14.88
CA ASN A 22 -16.84 -4.19 -15.96
C ASN A 22 -17.25 -3.72 -17.38
N GLU A 23 -18.19 -2.78 -17.49
CA GLU A 23 -18.77 -2.36 -18.77
C GLU A 23 -18.03 -1.17 -19.40
N THR A 24 -17.25 -0.41 -18.62
CA THR A 24 -16.62 0.82 -19.10
C THR A 24 -15.28 0.52 -19.76
N LYS A 25 -15.11 0.88 -21.03
CA LYS A 25 -13.87 0.65 -21.76
C LYS A 25 -12.79 1.65 -21.37
N LEU A 26 -11.53 1.27 -21.54
CA LEU A 26 -10.37 2.08 -21.17
C LEU A 26 -10.45 3.55 -21.66
N PRO A 27 -10.71 3.85 -22.96
CA PRO A 27 -10.79 5.24 -23.42
C PRO A 27 -11.91 6.03 -22.72
N ASP A 28 -13.06 5.39 -22.49
CA ASP A 28 -14.20 6.03 -21.83
C ASP A 28 -13.89 6.34 -20.36
N LYS A 29 -13.13 5.48 -19.68
CA LYS A 29 -12.65 5.74 -18.32
C LYS A 29 -11.77 7.00 -18.26
N ILE A 30 -10.86 7.16 -19.23
CA ILE A 30 -9.99 8.34 -19.30
C ILE A 30 -10.80 9.61 -19.58
N THR A 31 -11.76 9.55 -20.52
CA THR A 31 -12.66 10.66 -20.81
C THR A 31 -13.47 11.07 -19.58
N LEU A 32 -14.03 10.11 -18.83
CA LEU A 32 -14.78 10.38 -17.61
C LEU A 32 -13.96 11.14 -16.56
N ILE A 33 -12.67 10.79 -16.40
CA ILE A 33 -11.77 11.51 -15.50
C ILE A 33 -11.51 12.93 -16.00
N ASN A 34 -11.18 13.08 -17.28
CA ASN A 34 -10.86 14.38 -17.84
C ASN A 34 -12.06 15.35 -17.79
N ASP A 35 -13.25 14.87 -18.13
CA ASP A 35 -14.49 15.65 -18.08
C ASP A 35 -14.81 16.09 -16.65
N TYR A 36 -14.61 15.19 -15.67
CA TYR A 36 -14.81 15.53 -14.27
C TYR A 36 -13.82 16.61 -13.79
N ILE A 37 -12.53 16.46 -14.10
CA ILE A 37 -11.48 17.41 -13.69
C ILE A 37 -11.73 18.79 -14.31
N GLU A 38 -12.11 18.84 -15.58
CA GLU A 38 -12.46 20.10 -16.27
C GLU A 38 -13.65 20.79 -15.58
N GLY A 39 -14.66 20.03 -15.16
CA GLY A 39 -15.82 20.54 -14.44
C GLY A 39 -15.52 21.16 -13.07
N VAL A 40 -14.41 20.77 -12.43
CA VAL A 40 -14.04 21.25 -11.08
C VAL A 40 -12.81 22.16 -11.05
N LYS A 41 -12.21 22.49 -12.19
CA LYS A 41 -10.93 23.23 -12.27
C LYS A 41 -10.92 24.61 -11.59
N GLY A 42 -12.08 25.27 -11.49
CA GLY A 42 -12.21 26.57 -10.82
C GLY A 42 -12.35 26.48 -9.30
N SER A 43 -12.53 25.27 -8.76
CA SER A 43 -12.84 25.03 -7.35
C SER A 43 -11.66 24.45 -6.56
N TYR A 44 -10.62 23.99 -7.24
CA TYR A 44 -9.46 23.34 -6.64
C TYR A 44 -8.14 23.93 -7.17
N ASP A 45 -7.10 23.79 -6.36
CA ASP A 45 -5.72 24.09 -6.73
C ASP A 45 -5.30 23.24 -7.94
N ALA A 46 -4.68 23.90 -8.93
CA ALA A 46 -4.34 23.26 -10.20
C ALA A 46 -3.29 22.16 -10.06
N GLU A 47 -2.35 22.29 -9.13
CA GLU A 47 -1.32 21.27 -8.87
C GLU A 47 -1.96 20.05 -8.21
N VAL A 48 -2.90 20.26 -7.27
CA VAL A 48 -3.68 19.18 -6.67
C VAL A 48 -4.47 18.41 -7.72
N LEU A 49 -5.19 19.12 -8.61
CA LEU A 49 -5.94 18.48 -9.68
C LEU A 49 -5.04 17.68 -10.62
N LYS A 50 -3.87 18.23 -10.98
CA LYS A 50 -2.88 17.53 -11.81
C LYS A 50 -2.45 16.21 -11.16
N ILE A 51 -2.10 16.22 -9.88
CA ILE A 51 -1.69 15.01 -9.15
C ILE A 51 -2.83 13.98 -9.11
N ILE A 52 -4.02 14.40 -8.69
CA ILE A 52 -5.16 13.50 -8.53
C ILE A 52 -5.59 12.89 -9.88
N GLN A 53 -5.65 13.71 -10.92
CA GLN A 53 -5.97 13.26 -12.29
C GLN A 53 -4.98 12.22 -12.77
N ASN A 54 -3.68 12.52 -12.69
CA ASN A 54 -2.64 11.62 -13.18
C ASN A 54 -2.58 10.34 -12.35
N ASN A 55 -2.75 10.41 -11.04
CA ASN A 55 -2.83 9.21 -10.20
C ASN A 55 -3.98 8.29 -10.64
N GLN A 56 -5.17 8.85 -10.87
CA GLN A 56 -6.34 8.06 -11.25
C GLN A 56 -6.20 7.45 -12.65
N ILE A 57 -5.68 8.22 -13.62
CA ILE A 57 -5.39 7.73 -14.97
C ILE A 57 -4.31 6.64 -14.94
N ALA A 58 -3.27 6.82 -14.13
CA ALA A 58 -2.20 5.84 -13.98
C ALA A 58 -2.73 4.50 -13.49
N HIS A 59 -3.60 4.51 -12.46
CA HIS A 59 -4.27 3.29 -11.98
C HIS A 59 -5.10 2.61 -13.07
N ILE A 60 -5.87 3.38 -13.85
CA ILE A 60 -6.69 2.86 -14.94
C ILE A 60 -5.82 2.16 -16.00
N TYR A 61 -4.68 2.75 -16.38
CA TYR A 61 -3.74 2.10 -17.30
C TYR A 61 -3.07 0.88 -16.69
N TRP A 62 -2.69 0.94 -15.41
CA TRP A 62 -2.03 -0.14 -14.70
C TRP A 62 -2.91 -1.39 -14.63
N GLU A 63 -4.19 -1.23 -14.27
CA GLU A 63 -5.17 -2.33 -14.24
C GLU A 63 -5.41 -2.94 -15.63
N ALA A 64 -5.31 -2.14 -16.68
CA ALA A 64 -5.41 -2.60 -18.07
C ALA A 64 -4.11 -3.27 -18.57
N GLY A 65 -3.07 -3.38 -17.73
CA GLY A 65 -1.76 -3.92 -18.11
C GLY A 65 -0.95 -3.01 -19.03
N ASN A 66 -1.38 -1.77 -19.25
CA ASN A 66 -0.67 -0.80 -20.08
C ASN A 66 0.36 -0.04 -19.24
N TYR A 67 1.43 -0.74 -18.86
CA TYR A 67 2.43 -0.24 -17.92
C TYR A 67 3.21 0.98 -18.43
N GLU A 68 3.41 1.12 -19.74
CA GLU A 68 4.12 2.30 -20.29
C GLU A 68 3.36 3.59 -20.05
N HIS A 69 2.04 3.58 -20.27
CA HIS A 69 1.20 4.75 -19.99
C HIS A 69 1.03 4.96 -18.49
N ALA A 70 0.88 3.89 -17.71
CA ALA A 70 0.81 3.99 -16.26
C ALA A 70 2.06 4.67 -15.67
N ILE A 71 3.26 4.29 -16.14
CA ILE A 71 4.53 4.90 -15.71
C ILE A 71 4.53 6.40 -15.96
N ALA A 72 4.23 6.84 -17.18
CA ALA A 72 4.26 8.26 -17.53
C ALA A 72 3.38 9.11 -16.61
N HIS A 73 2.22 8.59 -16.21
CA HIS A 73 1.32 9.28 -15.29
C HIS A 73 1.76 9.19 -13.83
N PHE A 74 2.29 8.07 -13.35
CA PHE A 74 2.82 7.99 -11.98
C PHE A 74 4.10 8.81 -11.80
N GLU A 75 4.96 8.95 -12.82
CA GLU A 75 6.12 9.86 -12.80
C GLU A 75 5.65 11.30 -12.53
N ILE A 76 4.61 11.76 -13.25
CA ILE A 76 4.00 13.08 -13.00
C ILE A 76 3.53 13.22 -11.54
N VAL A 77 2.91 12.18 -10.97
CA VAL A 77 2.46 12.21 -9.57
C VAL A 77 3.63 12.43 -8.63
N VAL A 78 4.65 11.58 -8.70
CA VAL A 78 5.80 11.59 -7.78
C VAL A 78 6.66 12.85 -7.95
N GLU A 79 6.78 13.38 -9.17
CA GLU A 79 7.57 14.58 -9.46
C GLU A 79 6.87 15.89 -9.07
N ASN A 80 5.56 15.87 -8.83
CA ASN A 80 4.78 17.07 -8.48
C ASN A 80 4.37 17.11 -7.00
N MET A 81 4.87 16.20 -6.17
CA MET A 81 4.56 16.18 -4.73
C MET A 81 5.79 15.81 -3.91
N GLU A 82 5.92 16.41 -2.73
CA GLU A 82 6.86 15.95 -1.71
C GLU A 82 6.30 14.72 -0.97
N PRO A 83 7.16 13.82 -0.45
CA PRO A 83 6.68 12.65 0.27
C PRO A 83 5.77 13.00 1.47
N GLU A 84 6.02 14.12 2.16
CA GLU A 84 5.24 14.60 3.30
C GLU A 84 3.87 15.18 2.92
N ASP A 85 3.68 15.57 1.66
CA ASP A 85 2.44 16.22 1.23
C ASP A 85 1.24 15.27 1.33
N LYS A 86 1.43 14.00 0.93
CA LYS A 86 0.48 12.89 1.11
C LYS A 86 1.22 11.54 1.05
N PRO A 87 1.84 11.08 2.16
CA PRO A 87 2.72 9.92 2.16
C PRO A 87 2.12 8.66 1.55
N SER A 88 0.86 8.36 1.85
CA SER A 88 0.19 7.17 1.31
C SER A 88 0.10 7.18 -0.22
N LEU A 89 -0.24 8.33 -0.82
CA LEU A 89 -0.32 8.47 -2.27
C LEU A 89 1.07 8.42 -2.89
N TYR A 90 2.06 9.10 -2.29
CA TYR A 90 3.44 9.10 -2.75
C TYR A 90 4.04 7.70 -2.82
N PHE A 91 4.00 6.95 -1.72
CA PHE A 91 4.57 5.61 -1.67
C PHE A 91 3.76 4.61 -2.48
N LEU A 92 2.44 4.78 -2.62
CA LEU A 92 1.66 3.95 -3.53
C LEU A 92 2.09 4.16 -4.99
N ALA A 93 2.21 5.41 -5.43
CA ALA A 93 2.65 5.74 -6.79
C ALA A 93 4.07 5.22 -7.06
N LEU A 94 5.02 5.39 -6.13
CA LEU A 94 6.37 4.83 -6.24
C LEU A 94 6.35 3.30 -6.36
N ASN A 95 5.58 2.60 -5.52
CA ASN A 95 5.51 1.14 -5.58
C ASN A 95 4.93 0.64 -6.91
N LEU A 96 3.96 1.36 -7.47
CA LEU A 96 3.40 1.03 -8.78
C LEU A 96 4.38 1.36 -9.92
N LEU A 97 5.16 2.45 -9.82
CA LEU A 97 6.26 2.75 -10.75
C LEU A 97 7.32 1.65 -10.75
N ILE A 98 7.75 1.20 -9.57
CA ILE A 98 8.76 0.14 -9.42
C ILE A 98 8.27 -1.12 -10.11
N ARG A 99 7.05 -1.57 -9.78
CA ARG A 99 6.45 -2.78 -10.37
C ARG A 99 6.24 -2.64 -11.87
N SER A 100 5.71 -1.52 -12.35
CA SER A 100 5.49 -1.31 -13.78
C SER A 100 6.79 -1.30 -14.58
N ASN A 101 7.85 -0.66 -14.07
CA ASN A 101 9.16 -0.70 -14.72
C ASN A 101 9.71 -2.14 -14.74
N ARG A 102 9.58 -2.88 -13.64
CA ARG A 102 9.99 -4.29 -13.57
C ARG A 102 9.22 -5.17 -14.56
N MET A 103 7.89 -4.99 -14.70
CA MET A 103 7.07 -5.72 -15.68
C MET A 103 7.47 -5.46 -17.14
N LEU A 104 8.15 -4.34 -17.41
CA LEU A 104 8.70 -4.00 -18.72
C LEU A 104 10.21 -4.30 -18.83
N SER A 105 10.78 -5.02 -17.86
CA SER A 105 12.21 -5.30 -17.76
C SER A 105 13.10 -4.04 -17.73
N LYS A 106 12.56 -2.90 -17.31
CA LYS A 106 13.28 -1.62 -17.12
C LYS A 106 13.90 -1.60 -15.71
N ILE A 107 14.79 -2.55 -15.42
CA ILE A 107 15.25 -2.86 -14.06
C ILE A 107 16.00 -1.69 -13.40
N GLU A 108 16.90 -1.02 -14.11
CA GLU A 108 17.65 0.14 -13.58
C GLU A 108 16.73 1.29 -13.14
N LYS A 109 15.65 1.54 -13.91
CA LYS A 109 14.63 2.52 -13.54
C LYS A 109 13.86 2.07 -12.30
N ALA A 110 13.47 0.80 -12.24
CA ALA A 110 12.80 0.25 -11.06
C ALA A 110 13.67 0.37 -9.80
N LEU A 111 14.98 0.12 -9.92
CA LEU A 111 15.94 0.26 -8.83
C LEU A 111 16.07 1.72 -8.37
N THR A 112 16.11 2.67 -9.31
CA THR A 112 16.13 4.10 -9.00
C THR A 112 14.94 4.52 -8.14
N TRP A 113 13.72 4.14 -8.55
CA TRP A 113 12.50 4.42 -7.79
C TRP A 113 12.47 3.71 -6.42
N SER A 114 12.99 2.49 -6.36
CA SER A 114 13.09 1.72 -5.11
C SER A 114 14.05 2.37 -4.10
N ILE A 115 15.22 2.82 -4.56
CA ILE A 115 16.17 3.59 -3.75
C ILE A 115 15.54 4.90 -3.27
N GLN A 116 14.79 5.60 -4.13
CA GLN A 116 14.07 6.81 -3.73
C GLN A 116 13.02 6.52 -2.64
N ALA A 117 12.29 5.41 -2.74
CA ALA A 117 11.33 5.00 -1.73
C ALA A 117 12.00 4.67 -0.38
N LEU A 118 13.17 4.03 -0.40
CA LEU A 118 13.93 3.69 0.81
C LEU A 118 14.60 4.91 1.46
N ASN A 119 15.12 5.85 0.66
CA ASN A 119 15.67 7.11 1.18
C ASN A 119 14.62 7.93 1.93
N ASN A 120 13.35 7.81 1.55
CA ASN A 120 12.21 8.47 2.20
C ASN A 120 11.50 7.57 3.23
N SER A 121 12.08 6.43 3.61
CA SER A 121 11.44 5.45 4.50
C SER A 121 11.02 6.03 5.85
N HIS A 122 11.71 7.05 6.37
CA HIS A 122 11.37 7.71 7.63
C HIS A 122 9.97 8.36 7.62
N ILE A 123 9.43 8.72 6.45
CA ILE A 123 8.09 9.30 6.23
C ILE A 123 7.04 8.20 6.03
N ALA A 124 7.46 7.03 5.57
CA ALA A 124 6.60 5.89 5.30
C ALA A 124 6.11 5.24 6.60
N THR A 125 4.86 4.76 6.59
CA THR A 125 4.36 3.83 7.60
C THR A 125 5.11 2.50 7.49
N GLU A 126 5.08 1.69 8.55
CA GLU A 126 5.82 0.43 8.62
C GLU A 126 5.38 -0.57 7.55
N ASN A 127 4.09 -0.54 7.17
CA ASN A 127 3.59 -1.30 6.04
C ASN A 127 4.24 -0.86 4.73
N TYR A 128 4.33 0.45 4.45
CA TYR A 128 5.01 0.94 3.26
C TYR A 128 6.52 0.68 3.32
N ARG A 129 7.17 0.80 4.48
CA ARG A 129 8.59 0.44 4.63
C ARG A 129 8.84 -1.02 4.25
N LEU A 130 7.97 -1.92 4.71
CA LEU A 130 8.05 -3.34 4.38
C LEU A 130 7.82 -3.59 2.88
N ILE A 131 6.82 -2.95 2.27
CA ILE A 131 6.58 -3.06 0.83
C ILE A 131 7.79 -2.56 0.04
N ASN A 132 8.33 -1.38 0.37
CA ASN A 132 9.47 -0.79 -0.31
C ASN A 132 10.71 -1.68 -0.22
N LEU A 133 11.01 -2.24 0.96
CA LEU A 133 12.11 -3.19 1.15
C LEU A 133 11.92 -4.47 0.35
N LYS A 134 10.70 -5.01 0.32
CA LYS A 134 10.37 -6.19 -0.48
C LYS A 134 10.63 -5.94 -1.96
N GLU A 135 10.15 -4.83 -2.51
CA GLU A 135 10.39 -4.49 -3.92
C GLU A 135 11.89 -4.29 -4.19
N TYR A 136 12.65 -3.67 -3.28
CA TYR A 136 14.11 -3.56 -3.38
C TYR A 136 14.80 -4.92 -3.39
N ALA A 137 14.49 -5.80 -2.43
CA ALA A 137 15.08 -7.13 -2.32
C ALA A 137 14.77 -8.02 -3.53
N GLU A 138 13.58 -7.88 -4.12
CA GLU A 138 13.22 -8.57 -5.36
C GLU A 138 14.04 -8.06 -6.56
N LEU A 139 14.23 -6.74 -6.68
CA LEU A 139 15.07 -6.18 -7.75
C LEU A 139 16.53 -6.62 -7.62
N LEU A 140 17.08 -6.64 -6.41
CA LEU A 140 18.44 -7.15 -6.17
C LEU A 140 18.56 -8.64 -6.51
N THR A 141 17.51 -9.43 -6.25
CA THR A 141 17.46 -10.83 -6.66
C THR A 141 17.46 -10.94 -8.19
N ASP A 142 16.72 -10.07 -8.88
CA ASP A 142 16.66 -10.06 -10.36
C ASP A 142 18.00 -9.62 -11.00
N THR A 143 18.80 -8.79 -10.33
CA THR A 143 20.10 -8.28 -10.82
C THR A 143 21.32 -9.01 -10.25
N GLU A 144 21.14 -9.94 -9.33
CA GLU A 144 22.22 -10.57 -8.55
C GLU A 144 23.11 -9.56 -7.80
N GLU A 145 22.54 -8.40 -7.43
CA GLU A 145 23.24 -7.37 -6.67
C GLU A 145 23.17 -7.60 -5.16
N ASN A 146 24.16 -7.06 -4.45
CA ASN A 146 24.22 -7.12 -2.99
C ASN A 146 23.28 -6.10 -2.34
N PHE A 147 22.76 -6.45 -1.17
CA PHE A 147 21.97 -5.53 -0.36
C PHE A 147 22.84 -4.40 0.20
N ASP A 148 22.37 -3.15 0.11
CA ASP A 148 23.05 -2.00 0.69
C ASP A 148 22.82 -1.91 2.20
N ASP A 149 23.90 -2.09 2.97
CA ASP A 149 23.88 -2.12 4.45
C ASP A 149 23.24 -0.89 5.09
N LYS A 150 23.21 0.26 4.40
CA LYS A 150 22.56 1.47 4.93
C LYS A 150 21.06 1.29 5.19
N TYR A 151 20.42 0.29 4.57
CA TYR A 151 19.00 -0.02 4.77
C TYR A 151 18.74 -1.11 5.83
N LEU A 152 19.78 -1.73 6.41
CA LEU A 152 19.62 -2.66 7.55
C LEU A 152 18.85 -2.07 8.73
N PRO A 153 19.02 -0.78 9.10
CA PRO A 153 18.21 -0.17 10.17
C PRO A 153 16.70 -0.17 9.86
N VAL A 154 16.31 -0.10 8.58
CA VAL A 154 14.90 -0.15 8.17
C VAL A 154 14.32 -1.54 8.45
N ILE A 155 15.06 -2.61 8.11
CA ILE A 155 14.66 -3.99 8.40
C ILE A 155 14.45 -4.17 9.91
N LYS A 156 15.43 -3.77 10.72
CA LYS A 156 15.36 -3.87 12.19
C LYS A 156 14.14 -3.12 12.73
N SER A 157 13.89 -1.89 12.26
CA SER A 157 12.74 -1.11 12.70
C SER A 157 11.39 -1.79 12.44
N ILE A 158 11.27 -2.56 11.35
CA ILE A 158 10.05 -3.31 11.01
C ILE A 158 9.90 -4.54 11.91
N ILE A 159 11.00 -5.26 12.14
CA ILE A 159 11.02 -6.41 13.07
C ILE A 159 10.58 -5.94 14.46
N ASP A 160 11.16 -4.86 14.95
CA ASP A 160 10.87 -4.30 16.27
C ASP A 160 9.42 -3.81 16.36
N PHE A 161 8.94 -3.08 15.35
CA PHE A 161 7.57 -2.54 15.34
C PHE A 161 6.50 -3.63 15.36
N TYR A 162 6.67 -4.67 14.53
CA TYR A 162 5.70 -5.76 14.46
C TYR A 162 5.91 -6.81 15.55
N GLY A 163 7.06 -6.81 16.24
CA GLY A 163 7.47 -7.86 17.18
C GLY A 163 7.57 -9.21 16.48
N ILE A 164 8.34 -9.26 15.38
CA ILE A 164 8.53 -10.47 14.58
C ILE A 164 9.66 -11.31 15.20
N PRO A 165 9.43 -12.60 15.52
CA PRO A 165 10.40 -13.41 16.26
C PRO A 165 11.49 -13.98 15.34
N ILE A 166 12.25 -13.11 14.66
CA ILE A 166 13.35 -13.50 13.78
C ILE A 166 14.59 -12.65 14.04
N GLU A 167 15.75 -13.23 13.72
CA GLU A 167 17.01 -12.49 13.68
C GLU A 167 17.36 -12.10 12.23
N VAL A 168 18.06 -10.97 12.07
CA VAL A 168 18.55 -10.54 10.75
C VAL A 168 19.78 -11.35 10.39
N ASN A 169 19.66 -12.20 9.38
CA ASN A 169 20.77 -12.96 8.79
C ASN A 169 21.11 -12.37 7.42
N ASP A 170 20.85 -13.09 6.34
CA ASP A 170 20.88 -12.53 4.99
C ASP A 170 19.74 -11.49 4.84
N PRO A 171 20.03 -10.23 4.48
CA PRO A 171 19.01 -9.18 4.44
C PRO A 171 17.90 -9.43 3.42
N ILE A 172 18.22 -10.00 2.27
CA ILE A 172 17.25 -10.28 1.20
C ILE A 172 16.28 -11.37 1.66
N ASP A 173 16.80 -12.48 2.19
CA ASP A 173 15.99 -13.57 2.71
C ASP A 173 15.20 -13.15 3.95
N THR A 174 15.79 -12.32 4.82
CA THR A 174 15.11 -11.74 5.98
C THR A 174 13.89 -10.92 5.55
N VAL A 175 14.04 -10.03 4.57
CA VAL A 175 12.93 -9.22 4.04
C VAL A 175 11.84 -10.11 3.43
N LYS A 176 12.22 -11.12 2.65
CA LYS A 176 11.26 -12.09 2.06
C LYS A 176 10.47 -12.82 3.15
N LEU A 177 11.15 -13.29 4.20
CA LEU A 177 10.53 -13.97 5.33
C LEU A 177 9.57 -13.05 6.10
N ILE A 178 10.00 -11.83 6.45
CA ILE A 178 9.14 -10.82 7.11
C ILE A 178 7.88 -10.60 6.29
N HIS A 179 8.02 -10.34 4.99
CA HIS A 179 6.89 -10.06 4.12
C HIS A 179 5.93 -11.26 4.03
N GLN A 180 6.45 -12.48 3.95
CA GLN A 180 5.65 -13.70 3.93
C GLN A 180 4.86 -13.88 5.23
N MET A 181 5.51 -13.77 6.39
CA MET A 181 4.86 -13.90 7.70
C MET A 181 3.79 -12.82 7.89
N HIS A 182 4.13 -11.56 7.59
CA HIS A 182 3.20 -10.44 7.65
C HIS A 182 1.97 -10.69 6.77
N SER A 183 2.17 -11.04 5.49
CA SER A 183 1.07 -11.25 4.54
C SER A 183 0.16 -12.41 4.95
N TYR A 184 0.72 -13.48 5.50
CA TYR A 184 -0.05 -14.63 6.01
C TYR A 184 -0.98 -14.21 7.15
N TRP A 185 -0.44 -13.55 8.17
CA TRP A 185 -1.20 -13.14 9.35
C TRP A 185 -2.18 -12.00 9.06
N ALA A 186 -1.79 -11.04 8.22
CA ALA A 186 -2.67 -10.00 7.71
C ALA A 186 -3.89 -10.60 7.01
N LYS A 187 -3.67 -11.54 6.08
CA LYS A 187 -4.75 -12.19 5.34
C LYS A 187 -5.68 -12.98 6.26
N LYS A 188 -5.14 -13.74 7.21
CA LYS A 188 -5.95 -14.45 8.21
C LYS A 188 -6.81 -13.48 9.02
N LEU A 189 -6.26 -12.35 9.45
CA LEU A 189 -6.99 -11.33 10.19
C LEU A 189 -8.11 -10.71 9.34
N THR A 190 -7.83 -10.34 8.09
CA THR A 190 -8.85 -9.80 7.18
C THR A 190 -10.02 -10.76 6.98
N VAL A 191 -9.74 -12.07 6.84
CA VAL A 191 -10.80 -13.09 6.72
C VAL A 191 -11.61 -13.20 8.01
N LEU A 192 -10.95 -13.17 9.17
CA LEU A 192 -11.62 -13.15 10.48
C LEU A 192 -12.53 -11.92 10.60
N GLU A 193 -12.03 -10.74 10.26
CA GLU A 193 -12.77 -9.49 10.37
C GLU A 193 -13.96 -9.39 9.40
N ALA A 194 -13.81 -9.93 8.19
CA ALA A 194 -14.90 -9.96 7.22
C ALA A 194 -16.11 -10.79 7.69
N LYS A 195 -15.87 -11.80 8.55
CA LYS A 195 -16.92 -12.63 9.13
C LYS A 195 -17.68 -11.95 10.28
N ILE A 196 -17.08 -10.96 10.95
CA ILE A 196 -17.64 -10.31 12.16
C ILE A 196 -19.09 -9.86 11.98
N ARG A 197 -19.46 -9.37 10.79
CA ARG A 197 -20.82 -8.86 10.55
C ARG A 197 -21.90 -9.94 10.42
N LYS A 198 -21.52 -11.23 10.36
CA LYS A 198 -22.42 -12.35 10.05
C LYS A 198 -22.37 -13.48 11.09
N SER A 199 -21.45 -13.40 12.04
CA SER A 199 -21.14 -14.48 12.98
C SER A 199 -21.78 -14.25 14.35
N ASP A 200 -22.15 -15.35 15.01
CA ASP A 200 -22.53 -15.36 16.42
C ASP A 200 -21.37 -14.90 17.33
N PRO A 201 -21.62 -14.09 18.39
CA PRO A 201 -20.56 -13.58 19.27
C PRO A 201 -19.67 -14.64 19.91
N ASP A 202 -20.19 -15.83 20.26
CA ASP A 202 -19.38 -16.89 20.87
C ASP A 202 -18.45 -17.57 19.88
N MET A 203 -18.90 -17.68 18.62
CA MET A 203 -18.02 -18.14 17.54
C MET A 203 -16.89 -17.13 17.30
N MET A 204 -17.19 -15.83 17.32
CA MET A 204 -16.19 -14.78 17.13
C MET A 204 -15.13 -14.77 18.24
N ILE A 205 -15.54 -14.91 19.50
CA ILE A 205 -14.63 -15.02 20.64
C ILE A 205 -13.65 -16.17 20.43
N ARG A 206 -14.14 -17.36 20.06
CA ARG A 206 -13.29 -18.53 19.80
C ARG A 206 -12.33 -18.32 18.63
N GLU A 207 -12.78 -17.75 17.52
CA GLU A 207 -11.92 -17.50 16.35
C GLU A 207 -10.79 -16.49 16.68
N TYR A 208 -11.07 -15.46 17.50
CA TYR A 208 -10.04 -14.53 17.98
C TYR A 208 -9.07 -15.19 18.98
N GLU A 209 -9.54 -16.06 19.87
CA GLU A 209 -8.68 -16.83 20.79
C GLU A 209 -7.74 -17.77 20.02
N GLU A 210 -8.25 -18.49 19.01
CA GLU A 210 -7.46 -19.33 18.13
C GLU A 210 -6.42 -18.52 17.34
N TYR A 211 -6.82 -17.37 16.81
CA TYR A 211 -5.91 -16.47 16.11
C TYR A 211 -4.78 -15.98 17.04
N ALA A 212 -5.12 -15.43 18.21
CA ALA A 212 -4.14 -14.88 19.15
C ALA A 212 -3.15 -15.94 19.66
N SER A 213 -3.65 -17.15 19.96
CA SER A 213 -2.82 -18.25 20.47
C SER A 213 -1.86 -18.84 19.42
N SER A 214 -2.18 -18.73 18.13
CA SER A 214 -1.36 -19.27 17.04
C SER A 214 -0.49 -18.23 16.34
N CYS A 215 -0.79 -16.93 16.52
CA CYS A 215 -0.07 -15.86 15.84
C CYS A 215 1.30 -15.61 16.47
N GLU A 216 2.36 -15.74 15.66
CA GLU A 216 3.74 -15.56 16.12
C GLU A 216 4.14 -14.08 16.21
N ILE A 217 3.53 -13.22 15.37
CA ILE A 217 3.81 -11.78 15.28
C ILE A 217 3.09 -11.05 16.41
N GLU A 218 3.84 -10.36 17.26
CA GLU A 218 3.32 -9.68 18.44
C GLU A 218 2.21 -8.68 18.13
N TRP A 219 2.40 -7.83 17.11
CA TRP A 219 1.42 -6.82 16.74
C TRP A 219 0.03 -7.41 16.45
N TYR A 220 -0.01 -8.51 15.69
CA TYR A 220 -1.26 -9.18 15.32
C TYR A 220 -1.91 -9.91 16.50
N ARG A 221 -1.10 -10.53 17.35
CA ARG A 221 -1.56 -11.15 18.61
C ARG A 221 -2.18 -10.11 19.53
N ASN A 222 -1.48 -9.00 19.79
CA ASN A 222 -1.97 -7.91 20.63
C ASN A 222 -3.25 -7.29 20.04
N TYR A 223 -3.33 -7.13 18.72
CA TYR A 223 -4.54 -6.65 18.05
C TYR A 223 -5.74 -7.60 18.29
N ALA A 224 -5.53 -8.90 18.16
CA ALA A 224 -6.55 -9.91 18.37
C ALA A 224 -7.01 -9.97 19.84
N GLU A 225 -6.08 -9.91 20.79
CA GLU A 225 -6.37 -9.88 22.24
C GLU A 225 -7.19 -8.65 22.63
N ASN A 226 -6.80 -7.46 22.15
CA ASN A 226 -7.56 -6.23 22.38
C ASN A 226 -8.97 -6.29 21.76
N SER A 227 -9.11 -6.94 20.61
CA SER A 227 -10.41 -7.13 19.96
C SER A 227 -11.28 -8.12 20.74
N LEU A 228 -10.69 -9.19 21.25
CA LEU A 228 -11.33 -10.17 22.13
C LEU A 228 -11.86 -9.52 23.42
N GLU A 229 -11.05 -8.68 24.07
CA GLU A 229 -11.45 -7.96 25.29
C GLU A 229 -12.68 -7.06 25.02
N ARG A 230 -12.67 -6.31 23.91
CA ARG A 230 -13.81 -5.47 23.50
C ARG A 230 -15.08 -6.29 23.26
N LEU A 231 -14.96 -7.48 22.66
CA LEU A 231 -16.11 -8.37 22.43
C LEU A 231 -16.67 -8.94 23.73
N LYS A 232 -15.80 -9.40 24.64
CA LYS A 232 -16.20 -9.93 25.96
C LYS A 232 -16.89 -8.85 26.81
N ASN A 233 -16.36 -7.63 26.80
CA ASN A 233 -16.95 -6.51 27.54
C ASN A 233 -18.34 -6.13 27.01
N LYS A 234 -18.54 -6.09 25.69
CA LYS A 234 -19.87 -5.86 25.10
C LYS A 234 -20.88 -6.93 25.52
N LYS A 235 -20.49 -8.20 25.44
CA LYS A 235 -21.35 -9.32 25.85
C LYS A 235 -21.74 -9.26 27.33
N SER A 236 -20.87 -8.76 28.20
CA SER A 236 -21.17 -8.62 29.64
C SER A 236 -22.15 -7.50 29.98
N GLN A 237 -22.45 -6.61 29.01
CA GLN A 237 -23.37 -5.47 29.17
C GLN A 237 -24.77 -5.74 28.57
N ASP A 238 -24.93 -6.83 27.83
CA ASP A 238 -26.19 -7.34 27.26
C ASP A 238 -26.81 -8.42 28.17
#